data_AF-A0A3D3MPM0-F1
#
_entry.id   AF-A0A3D3MPM0-F1
#
_cell.length_a   1.000
_cell.length_b   1.000
_cell.length_c   1.000
_cell.angle_alpha   90.00
_cell.angle_beta   90.00
_cell.angle_gamma   90.00
#
_symmetry.space_group_name_H-M   'P 1'
#
loop_
_entity.id
_entity.type
_entity.pdbx_description
1 polymer ?
#
loop_
_entity_poly.entity_id
_entity_poly.type
_entity_poly.pdbx_seq_one_letter_code
_entity_poly.pdbx_strand_id
1 'polypeptide(L)'
;MTTEEFQQEATSLRPKMVAIAKRYLNDRDEAEDTAQDAMLMLWQMRDQLHAPITSLAHVLTRNLTLDKIRKRKPVSTLTTDIAEETSDNAEQESICRMMALIDNLPDSQRLLMRLRHMEGMEYSDMAKLTGLSETAIRKAISRARMTIRKQYLSNWEKENNR
;
A
#
# COMPACT_ATOMS: atom_id res chain seq x y z
N MET A 1 -20.97 -1.66 5.11
CA MET A 1 -21.31 -1.12 6.45
C MET A 1 -22.28 0.03 6.32
N THR A 2 -23.04 0.33 7.37
CA THR A 2 -23.98 1.47 7.35
C THR A 2 -23.24 2.82 7.35
N THR A 3 -23.93 3.89 6.94
CA THR A 3 -23.36 5.24 6.99
C THR A 3 -22.93 5.64 8.41
N GLU A 4 -23.70 5.25 9.42
CA GLU A 4 -23.41 5.55 10.83
C GLU A 4 -22.19 4.77 11.34
N GLU A 5 -22.09 3.48 11.02
CA GLU A 5 -20.91 2.66 11.34
C GLU A 5 -19.64 3.24 10.71
N PHE A 6 -19.73 3.65 9.44
CA PHE A 6 -18.60 4.28 8.76
C PHE A 6 -18.19 5.59 9.43
N GLN A 7 -19.15 6.46 9.78
CA GLN A 7 -18.86 7.73 10.44
C GLN A 7 -18.14 7.53 11.78
N GLN A 8 -18.55 6.54 12.57
CA GLN A 8 -17.90 6.20 13.83
C GLN A 8 -16.44 5.75 13.62
N GLU A 9 -16.19 4.82 12.69
CA GLU A 9 -14.83 4.38 12.38
C GLU A 9 -13.98 5.50 11.78
N ALA A 10 -14.52 6.24 10.80
CA ALA A 10 -13.81 7.33 10.13
C ALA A 10 -13.34 8.41 11.11
N THR A 11 -14.15 8.74 12.11
CA THR A 11 -13.81 9.73 13.14
C THR A 11 -12.58 9.30 13.95
N SER A 12 -12.50 8.00 14.31
CA SER A 12 -11.35 7.42 15.03
C SER A 12 -10.12 7.24 14.14
N LEU A 13 -10.32 6.95 12.85
CA LEU A 13 -9.24 6.63 11.91
C LEU A 13 -8.57 7.86 11.32
N ARG A 14 -9.31 8.95 11.08
CA ARG A 14 -8.78 10.17 10.46
C ARG A 14 -7.48 10.68 11.14
N PRO A 15 -7.41 10.88 12.47
CA PRO A 15 -6.17 11.35 13.10
C PRO A 15 -5.01 10.35 12.94
N LYS A 16 -5.28 9.03 12.93
CA LYS A 16 -4.27 8.00 12.71
C LYS A 16 -3.74 8.04 11.28
N MET A 17 -4.62 8.22 10.29
CA MET A 17 -4.26 8.34 8.88
C MET A 17 -3.39 9.58 8.63
N VAL A 18 -3.76 10.73 9.20
CA VAL A 18 -2.91 11.94 9.13
C VAL A 18 -1.54 11.68 9.76
N ALA A 19 -1.47 11.04 10.93
CA ALA A 19 -0.20 10.71 11.58
C ALA A 19 0.68 9.79 10.72
N ILE A 20 0.09 8.81 10.03
CA ILE A 20 0.80 7.94 9.08
C ILE A 20 1.37 8.76 7.92
N ALA A 21 0.56 9.60 7.28
CA ALA A 21 1.00 10.41 6.15
C ALA A 21 2.12 11.39 6.54
N LYS A 22 2.02 12.03 7.73
CA LYS A 22 3.05 12.93 8.28
C LYS A 22 4.40 12.24 8.55
N ARG A 23 4.44 10.93 8.74
CA ARG A 23 5.72 10.20 8.89
C ARG A 23 6.52 10.16 7.58
N TYR A 24 5.84 10.32 6.44
CA TYR A 24 6.45 10.26 5.12
C TYR A 24 6.50 11.63 4.42
N LEU A 25 5.53 12.49 4.70
CA LEU A 25 5.43 13.85 4.17
C LEU A 25 5.88 14.84 5.24
N ASN A 26 6.84 15.70 4.89
CA ASN A 26 7.30 16.77 5.79
C ASN A 26 6.38 18.01 5.76
N ASP A 27 5.15 17.84 5.27
CA ASP A 27 4.13 18.87 5.10
C ASP A 27 2.83 18.41 5.76
N ARG A 28 2.29 19.24 6.65
CA ARG A 28 1.07 18.93 7.39
C ARG A 28 -0.15 18.96 6.49
N ASP A 29 -0.27 19.96 5.62
CA ASP A 29 -1.46 20.17 4.81
C ASP A 29 -1.58 19.04 3.79
N GLU A 30 -0.46 18.63 3.22
CA GLU A 30 -0.43 17.50 2.31
C GLU A 30 -0.75 16.15 2.98
N ALA A 31 -0.34 15.97 4.24
CA ALA A 31 -0.71 14.80 5.01
C ALA A 31 -2.22 14.77 5.33
N GLU A 32 -2.81 15.93 5.61
CA GLU A 32 -4.26 16.06 5.79
C GLU A 32 -5.03 15.77 4.50
N ASP A 33 -4.58 16.30 3.36
CA ASP A 33 -5.15 16.01 2.04
C ASP A 33 -5.05 14.52 1.70
N THR A 34 -3.90 13.90 1.95
CA THR A 34 -3.69 12.47 1.65
C THR A 34 -4.60 11.58 2.51
N ALA A 35 -4.80 11.95 3.77
CA ALA A 35 -5.75 11.26 4.63
C ALA A 35 -7.21 11.46 4.16
N GLN A 36 -7.56 12.65 3.65
CA GLN A 36 -8.87 12.91 3.03
C GLN A 36 -9.08 12.07 1.77
N ASP A 37 -8.12 12.03 0.86
CA ASP A 37 -8.16 11.20 -0.36
C ASP A 37 -8.42 9.74 -0.01
N ALA A 38 -7.67 9.20 0.96
CA ALA A 38 -7.85 7.85 1.45
C ALA A 38 -9.25 7.63 2.06
N MET A 39 -9.78 8.60 2.81
CA MET A 39 -11.11 8.54 3.41
C MET A 39 -12.22 8.58 2.35
N LEU A 40 -12.06 9.36 1.28
CA LEU A 40 -13.00 9.42 0.16
C LEU A 40 -13.07 8.07 -0.57
N MET A 41 -11.91 7.43 -0.79
CA MET A 41 -11.87 6.08 -1.36
C MET A 41 -12.59 5.07 -0.46
N LEU A 42 -12.34 5.11 0.85
CA LEU A 42 -13.06 4.27 1.82
C LEU A 42 -14.57 4.54 1.81
N TRP A 43 -14.99 5.80 1.71
CA TRP A 43 -16.41 6.20 1.64
C TRP A 43 -17.12 5.69 0.38
N GLN A 44 -16.46 5.76 -0.77
CA GLN A 44 -16.99 5.23 -2.04
C GLN A 44 -17.23 3.71 -1.98
N MET A 45 -16.45 3.01 -1.15
CA MET A 45 -16.51 1.56 -0.98
C MET A 45 -17.36 1.14 0.23
N ARG A 46 -17.89 2.08 1.02
CA ARG A 46 -18.47 1.84 2.35
C ARG A 46 -19.53 0.73 2.38
N ASP A 47 -20.35 0.63 1.34
CA ASP A 47 -21.45 -0.34 1.29
C ASP A 47 -20.93 -1.79 1.30
N GLN A 48 -19.68 -1.98 0.87
CA GLN A 48 -19.01 -3.27 0.72
C GLN A 48 -17.95 -3.54 1.81
N LEU A 49 -17.65 -2.52 2.63
CA LEU A 49 -16.72 -2.65 3.76
C LEU A 49 -17.40 -3.32 4.97
N HIS A 50 -16.59 -4.09 5.70
CA HIS A 50 -16.95 -4.65 7.00
C HIS A 50 -15.96 -4.15 8.06
N ALA A 51 -16.49 -3.78 9.22
CA ALA A 51 -15.68 -3.38 10.36
C ALA A 51 -14.85 -4.57 10.90
N PRO A 52 -13.62 -4.37 11.40
CA PRO A 52 -12.89 -3.09 11.45
C PRO A 52 -12.17 -2.75 10.14
N ILE A 53 -12.23 -1.49 9.69
CA ILE A 53 -11.56 -1.05 8.43
C ILE A 53 -10.16 -0.48 8.67
N THR A 54 -9.62 -0.63 9.89
CA THR A 54 -8.36 -0.01 10.34
C THR A 54 -7.15 -0.41 9.49
N SER A 55 -6.95 -1.70 9.22
CA SER A 55 -5.83 -2.18 8.41
C SER A 55 -5.88 -1.63 6.98
N LEU A 56 -7.08 -1.64 6.38
CA LEU A 56 -7.29 -1.11 5.04
C LEU A 56 -6.99 0.39 5.00
N ALA A 57 -7.46 1.16 5.98
CA ALA A 57 -7.21 2.58 6.11
C ALA A 57 -5.70 2.89 6.23
N HIS A 58 -4.97 2.10 7.01
CA HIS A 58 -3.52 2.21 7.14
C HIS A 58 -2.81 1.96 5.80
N VAL A 59 -3.14 0.87 5.12
CA VAL A 59 -2.53 0.49 3.83
C VAL A 59 -2.83 1.53 2.75
N LEU A 60 -4.08 1.97 2.61
CA LEU A 60 -4.48 2.98 1.62
C LEU A 60 -3.74 4.29 1.84
N THR A 61 -3.70 4.78 3.08
CA THR A 61 -3.03 6.04 3.43
C THR A 61 -1.54 5.98 3.11
N ARG A 62 -0.86 4.91 3.53
CA ARG A 62 0.57 4.72 3.26
C ARG A 62 0.86 4.69 1.76
N ASN A 63 0.04 3.98 0.98
CA ASN A 63 0.25 3.86 -0.46
C ASN A 63 0.06 5.20 -1.18
N LEU A 64 -1.05 5.90 -0.94
CA LEU A 64 -1.30 7.22 -1.52
C LEU A 64 -0.16 8.20 -1.20
N THR A 65 0.36 8.12 0.02
CA THR A 65 1.50 8.93 0.45
C THR A 65 2.77 8.62 -0.36
N LEU A 66 3.12 7.34 -0.50
CA LEU A 66 4.27 6.92 -1.30
C LEU A 66 4.11 7.26 -2.79
N ASP A 67 2.90 7.15 -3.33
CA ASP A 67 2.64 7.49 -4.73
C ASP A 67 2.78 9.00 -4.97
N LYS A 68 2.36 9.85 -4.02
CA LYS A 68 2.65 11.30 -4.06
C LYS A 68 4.16 11.57 -4.06
N ILE A 69 4.92 10.92 -3.18
CA ILE A 69 6.39 11.06 -3.12
C ILE A 69 7.05 10.64 -4.43
N ARG A 70 6.61 9.52 -5.02
CA ARG A 70 7.14 9.05 -6.31
C ARG A 70 6.82 9.98 -7.47
N LYS A 71 5.62 10.57 -7.50
CA LYS A 71 5.25 11.54 -8.53
C LYS A 71 6.05 12.85 -8.43
N ARG A 72 6.52 13.22 -7.23
CA ARG A 72 7.37 14.40 -7.00
C ARG A 72 8.81 14.20 -7.42
N LYS A 73 9.33 12.98 -7.31
CA LYS A 73 10.66 12.65 -7.81
C LYS A 73 10.56 12.35 -9.32
N PRO A 74 11.21 13.12 -10.21
CA PRO A 74 11.47 12.60 -11.56
C PRO A 74 12.20 11.26 -11.42
N VAL A 75 11.98 10.34 -12.35
CA VAL A 75 12.36 8.90 -12.34
C VAL A 75 13.89 8.65 -12.31
N SER A 76 14.69 9.39 -11.53
CA SER A 76 16.15 9.32 -11.55
C SER A 76 16.85 9.18 -10.19
N THR A 77 16.17 9.27 -9.04
CA THR A 77 16.88 9.12 -7.75
C THR A 77 16.04 8.43 -6.69
N LEU A 78 16.07 7.10 -6.72
CA LEU A 78 15.69 6.25 -5.58
C LEU A 78 16.95 5.97 -4.75
N THR A 79 17.34 6.93 -3.92
CA THR A 79 18.04 6.64 -2.66
C THR A 79 17.06 7.01 -1.56
N THR A 80 16.70 6.01 -0.77
CA THR A 80 15.81 6.13 0.38
C THR A 80 16.66 5.77 1.58
N ASP A 81 17.28 6.78 2.18
CA ASP A 81 17.79 6.68 3.54
C ASP A 81 16.59 6.78 4.48
N ILE A 82 16.05 5.62 4.87
CA ILE A 82 15.24 5.49 6.08
C ILE A 82 16.16 4.76 7.05
N ALA A 83 16.64 5.50 8.05
CA ALA A 83 17.38 4.92 9.16
C ALA A 83 16.44 4.05 10.00
N GLU A 84 16.69 2.75 10.04
CA GLU A 84 16.14 1.84 11.05
C GLU A 84 17.24 0.90 11.54
N GLU A 85 17.18 0.66 12.85
CA GLU A 85 18.23 0.13 13.71
C GLU A 85 18.70 -1.30 13.34
N THR A 86 19.98 -1.52 13.62
CA THR A 86 20.76 -2.73 13.35
C THR A 86 20.35 -3.93 14.20
N SER A 87 19.76 -4.96 13.58
CA SER A 87 20.09 -6.38 13.79
C SER A 87 19.40 -7.22 12.69
N ASP A 88 20.12 -8.21 12.13
CA ASP A 88 19.73 -9.11 11.01
C ASP A 88 19.76 -8.56 9.56
N ASN A 89 20.92 -8.00 9.18
CA ASN A 89 21.16 -7.34 7.89
C ASN A 89 20.77 -8.12 6.61
N ALA A 90 20.92 -9.45 6.53
CA ALA A 90 20.67 -10.16 5.27
C ALA A 90 19.17 -10.39 5.00
N GLU A 91 18.41 -10.75 6.03
CA GLU A 91 16.96 -10.94 5.92
C GLU A 91 16.25 -9.60 5.78
N GLN A 92 16.64 -8.59 6.57
CA GLN A 92 16.11 -7.22 6.47
C GLN A 92 16.34 -6.64 5.06
N GLU A 93 17.53 -6.82 4.49
CA GLU A 93 17.86 -6.32 3.15
C GLU A 93 17.08 -7.07 2.05
N SER A 94 16.81 -8.36 2.25
CA SER A 94 15.96 -9.15 1.33
C SER A 94 14.50 -8.68 1.38
N ILE A 95 13.99 -8.37 2.58
CA ILE A 95 12.63 -7.86 2.81
C ILE A 95 12.50 -6.46 2.23
N CYS A 96 13.46 -5.56 2.49
CA CYS A 96 13.50 -4.21 1.92
C CYS A 96 13.54 -4.22 0.39
N ARG A 97 14.37 -5.10 -0.21
CA ARG A 97 14.40 -5.29 -1.68
C ARG A 97 13.05 -5.77 -2.20
N MET A 98 12.43 -6.74 -1.56
CA MET A 98 11.11 -7.25 -1.96
C MET A 98 10.01 -6.18 -1.81
N MET A 99 10.03 -5.43 -0.72
CA MET A 99 9.08 -4.33 -0.48
C MET A 99 9.24 -3.23 -1.53
N ALA A 100 10.47 -2.89 -1.94
CA ALA A 100 10.73 -1.94 -3.01
C ALA A 100 10.17 -2.40 -4.38
N LEU A 101 10.20 -3.71 -4.66
CA LEU A 101 9.60 -4.28 -5.87
C LEU A 101 8.08 -4.23 -5.85
N ILE A 102 7.46 -4.59 -4.72
CA ILE A 102 6.01 -4.47 -4.51
C ILE A 102 5.56 -3.02 -4.66
N ASP A 103 6.38 -2.11 -4.17
CA ASP A 103 6.17 -0.68 -4.24
C ASP A 103 6.13 -0.17 -5.69
N ASN A 104 6.87 -0.77 -6.63
CA ASN A 104 6.81 -0.42 -8.06
C ASN A 104 5.58 -0.98 -8.82
N LEU A 105 4.68 -1.72 -8.16
CA LEU A 105 3.44 -2.18 -8.78
C LEU A 105 2.42 -1.04 -8.93
N PRO A 106 1.50 -1.12 -9.90
CA PRO A 106 0.32 -0.26 -9.95
C PRO A 106 -0.47 -0.34 -8.64
N ASP A 107 -1.04 0.77 -8.19
CA ASP A 107 -1.61 0.93 -6.84
C ASP A 107 -2.69 -0.11 -6.52
N SER A 108 -3.52 -0.44 -7.50
CA SER A 108 -4.54 -1.50 -7.40
C SER A 108 -3.94 -2.89 -7.19
N GLN A 109 -2.81 -3.20 -7.83
CA GLN A 109 -2.13 -4.48 -7.67
C GLN A 109 -1.37 -4.56 -6.33
N ARG A 110 -0.76 -3.44 -5.91
CA ARG A 110 -0.07 -3.31 -4.62
C ARG A 110 -1.03 -3.52 -3.46
N LEU A 111 -2.22 -2.90 -3.52
CA LEU A 111 -3.28 -3.06 -2.53
C LEU A 111 -3.70 -4.52 -2.38
N LEU A 112 -4.01 -5.20 -3.49
CA LEU A 112 -4.41 -6.61 -3.47
C LEU A 112 -3.29 -7.54 -2.97
N MET A 113 -2.03 -7.25 -3.30
CA MET A 113 -0.90 -8.02 -2.77
C MET A 113 -0.80 -7.91 -1.25
N ARG A 114 -0.95 -6.68 -0.70
CA ARG A 114 -0.89 -6.43 0.75
C ARG A 114 -2.05 -7.09 1.49
N LEU A 115 -3.28 -6.93 0.98
CA LEU A 115 -4.47 -7.57 1.56
C LEU A 115 -4.33 -9.10 1.61
N ARG A 116 -3.78 -9.72 0.56
CA ARG A 116 -3.60 -11.18 0.54
C ARG A 116 -2.45 -11.67 1.42
N HIS A 117 -1.28 -11.04 1.35
CA HIS A 117 -0.05 -11.61 1.92
C HIS A 117 0.36 -10.99 3.27
N MET A 118 -0.08 -9.77 3.57
CA MET A 118 0.20 -9.12 4.87
C MET A 118 -0.98 -9.28 5.82
N GLU A 119 -2.20 -9.06 5.33
CA GLU A 119 -3.42 -9.15 6.15
C GLU A 119 -4.07 -10.55 6.10
N GLY A 120 -3.54 -11.48 5.29
CA GLY A 120 -4.01 -12.87 5.23
C GLY A 120 -5.42 -13.05 4.66
N MET A 121 -5.96 -12.06 3.95
CA MET A 121 -7.36 -12.06 3.55
C MET A 121 -7.68 -13.07 2.45
N GLU A 122 -8.86 -13.71 2.54
CA GLU A 122 -9.35 -14.62 1.51
C GLU A 122 -9.87 -13.88 0.28
N TYR A 123 -9.77 -14.51 -0.90
CA TYR A 123 -10.15 -13.88 -2.17
C TYR A 123 -11.61 -13.40 -2.17
N SER A 124 -12.51 -14.14 -1.53
CA SER A 124 -13.92 -13.79 -1.37
C SER A 124 -14.12 -12.51 -0.57
N ASP A 125 -13.34 -12.32 0.50
CA ASP A 125 -13.46 -11.15 1.35
C ASP A 125 -12.77 -9.95 0.72
N MET A 126 -11.67 -10.17 -0.01
CA MET A 126 -11.10 -9.15 -0.88
C MET A 126 -12.06 -8.73 -2.00
N ALA A 127 -12.84 -9.65 -2.55
CA ALA A 127 -13.84 -9.35 -3.59
C ALA A 127 -14.97 -8.48 -3.05
N LYS A 128 -15.50 -8.82 -1.87
CA LYS A 128 -16.44 -7.96 -1.14
C LYS A 128 -15.78 -6.60 -0.84
N LEU A 129 -14.58 -6.59 -0.27
CA LEU A 129 -13.90 -5.36 0.14
C LEU A 129 -13.59 -4.42 -1.02
N THR A 130 -13.19 -4.95 -2.18
CA THR A 130 -12.70 -4.15 -3.31
C THR A 130 -13.71 -3.93 -4.43
N GLY A 131 -14.87 -4.59 -4.37
CA GLY A 131 -15.88 -4.57 -5.44
C GLY A 131 -15.45 -5.26 -6.74
N LEU A 132 -14.27 -5.90 -6.75
CA LEU A 132 -13.75 -6.66 -7.88
C LEU A 132 -14.20 -8.11 -7.78
N SER A 133 -14.39 -8.78 -8.91
CA SER A 133 -14.60 -10.23 -8.89
C SER A 133 -13.34 -10.94 -8.38
N GLU A 134 -13.51 -12.08 -7.69
CA GLU A 134 -12.39 -12.92 -7.27
C GLU A 134 -11.46 -13.27 -8.44
N THR A 135 -12.04 -13.44 -9.63
CA THR A 135 -11.30 -13.70 -10.86
C THR A 135 -10.42 -12.52 -11.28
N ALA A 136 -10.93 -11.29 -11.16
CA ALA A 136 -10.17 -10.07 -11.43
C ALA A 136 -9.04 -9.89 -10.40
N ILE A 137 -9.31 -10.16 -9.12
CA ILE A 137 -8.31 -10.09 -8.04
C ILE A 137 -7.19 -11.11 -8.26
N ARG A 138 -7.55 -12.36 -8.58
CA ARG A 138 -6.57 -13.43 -8.85
C ARG A 138 -5.71 -13.10 -10.07
N LYS A 139 -6.30 -12.52 -11.13
CA LYS A 139 -5.56 -12.01 -12.29
C LYS A 139 -4.63 -10.86 -11.93
N ALA A 140 -5.09 -9.90 -11.15
CA ALA A 140 -4.28 -8.75 -10.71
C ALA A 140 -3.09 -9.18 -9.83
N ILE A 141 -3.31 -10.07 -8.87
CA ILE A 141 -2.24 -10.66 -8.04
C ILE A 141 -1.27 -11.49 -8.88
N SER A 142 -1.78 -12.25 -9.86
CA SER A 142 -0.91 -13.02 -10.77
C SER A 142 0.00 -12.10 -11.58
N ARG A 143 -0.55 -11.01 -12.14
CA ARG A 143 0.22 -9.99 -12.86
C ARG A 143 1.23 -9.29 -11.95
N ALA A 144 0.83 -8.96 -10.72
CA ALA A 144 1.73 -8.40 -9.72
C ALA A 144 2.97 -9.29 -9.48
N ARG A 145 2.75 -10.60 -9.28
CA ARG A 145 3.85 -11.57 -9.11
C ARG A 145 4.76 -11.66 -10.33
N MET A 146 4.19 -11.65 -11.54
CA MET A 146 5.00 -11.65 -12.77
C MET A 146 5.87 -10.39 -12.88
N THR A 147 5.32 -9.23 -12.56
CA THR A 147 6.06 -7.96 -12.56
C THR A 147 7.19 -7.98 -11.54
N ILE A 148 6.92 -8.42 -10.30
CA ILE A 148 7.94 -8.55 -9.24
C ILE A 148 9.05 -9.50 -9.70
N ARG A 149 8.70 -10.68 -10.25
CA ARG A 149 9.68 -11.66 -10.73
C ARG A 149 10.57 -11.07 -11.83
N LYS A 150 9.99 -10.34 -12.79
CA LYS A 150 10.75 -9.72 -13.88
C LYS A 150 11.72 -8.66 -13.36
N GLN A 151 11.28 -7.82 -12.43
CA GLN A 151 12.12 -6.79 -11.83
C GLN A 151 13.24 -7.40 -10.98
N TYR A 152 12.93 -8.44 -10.21
CA TYR A 152 13.92 -9.17 -9.41
C TYR A 152 15.04 -9.75 -10.30
N LEU A 153 14.68 -10.44 -11.38
CA LEU A 153 15.64 -10.99 -12.34
C LEU A 153 16.49 -9.90 -12.99
N SER A 154 15.88 -8.79 -13.39
CA SER A 154 16.61 -7.66 -13.99
C SER A 154 17.57 -6.99 -13.01
N ASN A 155 17.22 -6.88 -11.74
CA ASN A 155 18.11 -6.32 -10.72
C ASN A 155 19.27 -7.28 -10.41
N TRP A 156 18.97 -8.58 -10.32
CA TRP A 156 19.97 -9.63 -10.12
C TRP A 156 21.00 -9.69 -11.26
N GLU A 157 20.56 -9.61 -12.52
CA GLU A 157 21.47 -9.54 -13.69
C GLU A 157 22.39 -8.32 -13.66
N LYS A 158 21.93 -7.17 -13.13
CA LYS A 158 22.74 -5.96 -13.02
C LYS A 158 23.77 -6.03 -11.89
N GLU A 159 23.46 -6.73 -10.80
CA GLU A 159 24.34 -6.93 -9.67
C GLU A 159 25.42 -7.99 -9.96
N ASN A 160 25.10 -9.03 -10.73
CA ASN A 160 26.01 -10.15 -11.03
C ASN A 160 26.83 -9.98 -12.33
N ASN A 161 26.56 -8.95 -13.13
CA ASN A 161 27.29 -8.67 -14.38
C ASN A 161 28.13 -7.36 -14.30
N ARG A 162 28.45 -6.94 -13.07
CA ARG A 162 29.41 -5.89 -12.71
C ARG A 162 30.64 -6.53 -12.04
#